data_AF-A0A351D1U1-F1
#
_entry.id   AF-A0A351D1U1-F1
#
_cell.length_a   1.000
_cell.length_b   1.000
_cell.length_c   1.000
_cell.angle_alpha   90.00
_cell.angle_beta   90.00
_cell.angle_gamma   90.00
#
_symmetry.space_group_name_H-M   'P 1'
#
loop_
_entity.id
_entity.type
_entity.pdbx_description
1 polymer ?
#
loop_
_entity_poly.entity_id
_entity_poly.type
_entity_poly.pdbx_seq_one_letter_code
_entity_poly.pdbx_strand_id
1 'polypeptide(L)'
;GSPDGDLDRYIEIWNLVFTQFDRSADGTLTPLPKPCVDTGMGLERLAAVLQDVHTNYDIDLFQALIHRAASLLNCTDLQNPSLKVIADHIRAAAFLVADG
;
A
#
# COMPACT_ATOMS: atom_id res chain seq x y z
N GLY A 1 -6.18 -15.03 -7.45
CA GLY A 1 -6.81 -15.67 -6.28
C GLY A 1 -7.56 -16.90 -6.74
N SER A 2 -7.33 -18.04 -6.07
CA SER A 2 -8.20 -19.22 -6.18
C SER A 2 -9.52 -18.97 -5.45
N PRO A 3 -10.57 -19.79 -5.69
CA PRO A 3 -11.86 -19.70 -4.99
C PRO A 3 -11.75 -19.80 -3.45
N ASP A 4 -10.63 -20.31 -2.93
CA ASP A 4 -10.43 -20.65 -1.52
C ASP A 4 -9.82 -19.51 -0.67
N GLY A 5 -9.83 -18.26 -1.15
CA GLY A 5 -9.75 -17.09 -0.27
C GLY A 5 -8.42 -16.82 0.44
N ASP A 6 -7.33 -17.50 0.09
CA ASP A 6 -5.99 -17.25 0.65
C ASP A 6 -5.33 -15.98 0.04
N LEU A 7 -6.00 -14.84 0.19
CA LEU A 7 -5.57 -13.54 -0.36
C LEU A 7 -4.28 -13.01 0.32
N ASP A 8 -4.04 -13.37 1.58
CA ASP A 8 -2.84 -12.95 2.32
C ASP A 8 -1.62 -13.84 2.04
N ARG A 9 -1.82 -15.04 1.45
CA ARG A 9 -0.72 -15.94 1.10
C ARG A 9 -0.03 -15.53 -0.20
N TYR A 10 -0.81 -15.05 -1.17
CA TYR A 10 -0.31 -14.61 -2.47
C TYR A 10 -0.64 -13.14 -2.66
N ILE A 11 0.30 -12.29 -2.21
CA ILE A 11 0.16 -10.85 -2.28
C ILE A 11 0.67 -10.34 -3.61
N GLU A 12 -0.11 -9.48 -4.26
CA GLU A 12 0.33 -8.74 -5.44
C GLU A 12 1.46 -7.76 -5.07
N ILE A 13 2.66 -8.01 -5.60
CA ILE A 13 3.82 -7.14 -5.36
C ILE A 13 3.97 -6.09 -6.47
N TRP A 14 3.81 -6.51 -7.73
CA TRP A 14 4.11 -5.68 -8.90
C TRP A 14 3.09 -5.93 -10.02
N ASN A 15 2.48 -4.85 -10.50
CA ASN A 15 1.64 -4.83 -11.68
C ASN A 15 2.38 -4.21 -12.87
N LEU A 16 2.35 -4.87 -14.02
CA LEU A 16 2.90 -4.42 -15.29
C LEU A 16 1.76 -4.24 -16.28
N VAL A 17 1.35 -2.98 -16.48
CA VAL A 17 0.26 -2.62 -17.38
C VAL A 17 0.85 -2.25 -18.74
N PHE A 18 0.40 -2.96 -19.77
CA PHE A 18 0.68 -2.61 -21.15
C PHE A 18 -0.44 -1.71 -21.65
N THR A 19 -0.27 -0.40 -21.45
CA THR A 19 -1.30 0.60 -21.76
C THR A 19 -1.47 0.71 -23.28
N GLN A 20 -2.66 0.31 -23.74
CA GLN A 20 -2.98 0.23 -25.16
C GLN A 20 -4.15 1.11 -25.58
N PHE A 21 -5.02 1.49 -24.64
CA PHE A 21 -6.28 2.16 -24.94
C PHE A 21 -6.50 3.33 -23.99
N ASP A 22 -7.09 4.40 -24.53
CA ASP A 22 -7.73 5.46 -23.76
C ASP A 22 -9.22 5.13 -23.58
N ARG A 23 -9.74 5.30 -22.36
CA ARG A 23 -11.11 4.96 -22.00
C ARG A 23 -11.94 6.23 -21.85
N SER A 24 -12.84 6.45 -22.79
CA SER A 24 -13.80 7.55 -22.77
C SER A 24 -14.89 7.35 -21.70
N ALA A 25 -15.56 8.44 -21.31
CA ALA A 25 -16.61 8.43 -20.29
C ALA A 25 -17.83 7.55 -20.66
N ASP A 26 -18.06 7.33 -21.95
CA ASP A 26 -19.08 6.44 -22.51
C ASP A 26 -18.65 4.95 -22.55
N GLY A 27 -17.41 4.66 -22.18
CA GLY A 27 -16.82 3.32 -22.21
C GLY A 27 -16.11 2.95 -23.51
N THR A 28 -16.06 3.85 -24.50
CA THR A 28 -15.33 3.61 -25.75
C THR A 28 -13.82 3.48 -25.47
N LEU A 29 -13.18 2.47 -26.07
CA LEU A 29 -11.74 2.22 -25.95
C LEU A 29 -11.04 2.63 -27.26
N THR A 30 -10.32 3.74 -27.23
CA THR A 30 -9.58 4.24 -28.39
C THR A 30 -8.11 3.80 -28.30
N PRO A 31 -7.55 3.15 -29.33
CA PRO A 31 -6.14 2.77 -29.33
C PRO A 31 -5.22 3.98 -29.16
N LEU A 32 -4.23 3.87 -28.28
CA LEU A 32 -3.23 4.92 -28.10
C LEU A 32 -2.32 5.02 -29.33
N PRO A 33 -1.92 6.23 -29.75
CA PRO A 33 -0.98 6.41 -30.87
C PRO A 33 0.38 5.74 -30.64
N LYS A 34 0.77 5.61 -29.37
CA LYS A 34 2.01 4.94 -28.94
C LYS A 34 1.68 4.07 -27.73
N PRO A 35 1.75 2.73 -27.85
CA PRO A 35 1.68 1.85 -26.69
C PRO A 35 2.80 2.17 -25.70
N CYS A 36 2.47 2.17 -24.42
CA CYS A 36 3.45 2.40 -23.35
C CYS A 36 3.30 1.36 -22.24
N VAL A 37 4.29 1.35 -21.35
CA VAL A 37 4.30 0.48 -20.18
C VAL A 37 4.12 1.36 -18.96
N ASP A 38 3.13 1.03 -18.14
CA ASP A 38 2.92 1.59 -16.82
C ASP A 38 3.15 0.49 -15.78
N THR A 39 3.91 0.77 -14.73
CA THR A 39 4.25 -0.23 -13.72
C THR A 39 4.04 0.32 -12.33
N GLY A 40 3.37 -0.44 -11.48
CA GLY A 40 3.15 -0.11 -10.08
C GLY A 40 3.65 -1.22 -9.18
N MET A 41 4.57 -0.91 -8.28
CA MET A 41 5.05 -1.83 -7.25
C MET A 41 4.81 -1.21 -5.87
N GLY A 42 4.12 -1.94 -4.99
CA GLY A 42 3.86 -1.47 -3.64
C GLY A 42 5.15 -1.51 -2.81
N LEU A 43 5.68 -0.33 -2.43
CA LEU A 43 6.94 -0.23 -1.69
C LEU A 43 6.88 -0.99 -0.37
N GLU A 44 5.79 -0.84 0.39
CA GLU A 44 5.62 -1.48 1.69
C GLU A 44 5.48 -3.01 1.56
N ARG A 45 4.87 -3.48 0.47
CA ARG A 45 4.75 -4.92 0.19
C ARG A 45 6.09 -5.52 -0.20
N LEU A 46 6.86 -4.82 -1.03
CA LEU A 46 8.22 -5.23 -1.36
C LEU A 46 9.11 -5.25 -0.11
N ALA A 47 9.02 -4.21 0.73
CA ALA A 47 9.77 -4.13 1.97
C ALA A 47 9.43 -5.28 2.91
N ALA A 48 8.16 -5.66 3.02
CA ALA A 48 7.74 -6.82 3.81
C ALA A 48 8.40 -8.12 3.34
N VAL A 49 8.43 -8.35 2.02
CA VAL A 49 9.12 -9.51 1.43
C VAL A 49 10.64 -9.46 1.69
N LEU A 50 11.28 -8.30 1.52
CA LEU A 50 12.72 -8.13 1.73
C LEU A 50 13.15 -8.25 3.21
N GLN A 51 12.26 -7.90 4.14
CA GLN A 51 12.49 -7.96 5.57
C GLN A 51 12.01 -9.28 6.20
N ASP A 52 11.55 -10.23 5.39
CA ASP A 52 11.03 -11.54 5.84
C ASP A 52 9.85 -11.44 6.83
N VAL A 53 8.96 -10.46 6.60
CA VAL A 53 7.74 -10.25 7.40
C VAL A 53 6.48 -10.41 6.57
N HIS A 54 5.39 -10.87 7.20
CA HIS A 54 4.17 -11.26 6.49
C HIS A 54 3.15 -10.13 6.32
N THR A 55 3.32 -9.01 7.04
CA THR A 55 2.42 -7.86 6.96
C THR A 55 3.20 -6.56 6.80
N ASN A 56 2.63 -5.64 6.04
CA ASN A 56 3.22 -4.31 5.83
C ASN A 56 3.44 -3.57 7.16
N TYR A 57 2.65 -3.84 8.19
CA TYR A 57 2.79 -3.17 9.49
C TYR A 57 4.01 -3.62 10.30
N ASP A 58 4.63 -4.73 9.92
CA ASP A 58 5.79 -5.29 10.62
C ASP A 58 7.12 -4.81 10.02
N ILE A 59 7.08 -4.06 8.92
CA ILE A 59 8.28 -3.43 8.35
C ILE A 59 8.79 -2.33 9.28
N ASP A 60 10.09 -2.09 9.20
CA ASP A 60 10.82 -1.05 9.93
C ASP A 60 10.11 0.32 9.97
N LEU A 61 9.60 0.79 8.83
CA LEU A 61 8.89 2.07 8.72
C LEU A 61 7.63 2.12 9.61
N PHE A 62 6.77 1.09 9.52
CA PHE A 62 5.53 1.06 10.31
C PHE A 62 5.80 0.79 11.78
N GLN A 63 6.77 -0.07 12.10
CA GLN A 63 7.17 -0.30 13.49
C GLN A 63 7.64 0.99 14.15
N ALA A 64 8.48 1.79 13.49
CA ALA A 64 8.90 3.08 14.03
C ALA A 64 7.70 4.02 14.32
N LEU A 65 6.73 4.09 13.41
CA LEU A 65 5.52 4.91 13.59
C LEU A 65 4.63 4.40 14.72
N ILE A 66 4.39 3.09 14.79
CA ILE A 66 3.56 2.45 15.83
C ILE A 66 4.17 2.68 17.22
N HIS A 67 5.48 2.47 17.39
CA HIS A 67 6.17 2.72 18.66
C HIS A 67 6.09 4.20 19.06
N ARG A 68 6.20 5.12 18.08
CA ARG A 68 6.09 6.55 18.36
C ARG A 68 4.66 6.93 18.77
N ALA A 69 3.65 6.42 18.08
CA ALA A 69 2.24 6.65 18.41
C ALA A 69 1.90 6.09 19.80
N ALA A 70 2.35 4.87 20.11
CA ALA A 70 2.15 4.25 21.41
C ALA A 70 2.77 5.08 22.55
N SER A 71 4.00 5.57 22.35
CA SER A 71 4.68 6.45 23.32
C SER A 71 3.94 7.76 23.55
N LEU A 72 3.36 8.37 22.52
CA LEU A 72 2.61 9.62 22.65
C LEU A 72 1.25 9.44 23.34
N LEU A 73 0.62 8.28 23.14
CA LEU A 73 -0.70 7.96 23.67
C LEU A 73 -0.66 7.22 25.01
N ASN A 74 0.54 6.94 25.54
CA ASN A 74 0.77 6.08 26.71
C ASN A 74 0.08 4.72 26.57
N CYS A 75 0.03 4.18 25.34
CA CYS A 75 -0.52 2.87 25.06
C CYS A 75 0.56 1.81 25.30
N THR A 76 0.30 0.87 26.20
CA THR A 76 1.22 -0.23 26.50
C THR A 76 1.03 -1.43 25.58
N ASP A 77 -0.15 -1.56 24.96
CA ASP A 77 -0.47 -2.63 24.02
C ASP A 77 -0.11 -2.22 22.58
N LEU A 78 1.08 -2.60 22.14
CA LEU A 78 1.57 -2.35 20.78
C LEU A 78 0.82 -3.14 19.71
N GLN A 79 0.06 -4.17 20.09
CA GLN A 79 -0.74 -4.97 19.16
C GLN A 79 -2.13 -4.40 18.94
N ASN A 80 -2.48 -3.30 19.62
CA ASN A 80 -3.76 -2.64 19.46
C ASN A 80 -3.96 -2.21 17.99
N PRO A 81 -5.01 -2.69 17.30
CA PRO A 81 -5.27 -2.34 15.91
C PRO A 81 -5.39 -0.83 15.65
N SER A 82 -5.82 -0.05 16.65
CA SER A 82 -5.91 1.41 16.54
C SER A 82 -4.55 2.07 16.30
N LEU A 83 -3.45 1.51 16.80
CA LEU A 83 -2.11 2.03 16.53
C LEU A 83 -1.73 1.87 15.06
N LYS A 84 -2.13 0.75 14.42
CA LYS A 84 -1.95 0.52 12.98
C LYS A 84 -2.75 1.52 12.15
N VAL A 85 -3.99 1.79 12.56
CA VAL A 85 -4.85 2.81 11.92
C VAL A 85 -4.24 4.21 12.02
N ILE A 86 -3.76 4.60 13.20
CA ILE A 86 -3.12 5.91 13.39
C ILE A 86 -1.85 6.03 12.55
N ALA A 87 -1.02 4.98 12.50
CA ALA A 87 0.20 4.95 11.70
C ALA A 87 -0.10 5.08 10.20
N ASP A 88 -1.19 4.51 9.70
CA ASP A 88 -1.63 4.70 8.32
C ASP A 88 -2.15 6.12 8.07
N HIS A 89 -3.08 6.59 8.90
CA HIS A 89 -3.77 7.87 8.71
C HIS A 89 -2.85 9.08 8.84
N ILE A 90 -1.86 9.03 9.74
CA ILE A 90 -0.93 10.17 9.91
C ILE A 90 -0.09 10.39 8.67
N ARG A 91 0.27 9.33 7.92
CA ARG A 91 1.00 9.48 6.65
C ARG A 91 0.13 10.22 5.65
N ALA A 92 -1.08 9.70 5.38
CA ALA A 92 -1.99 10.32 4.42
C ALA A 92 -2.32 11.77 4.80
N ALA A 93 -2.68 12.04 6.06
CA ALA A 93 -3.02 13.37 6.52
C ALA A 93 -1.86 14.35 6.44
N ALA A 94 -0.65 13.94 6.86
CA ALA A 94 0.53 14.82 6.81
C ALA A 94 0.94 15.14 5.37
N PHE A 95 0.93 14.16 4.46
CA PHE A 95 1.24 14.39 3.06
C PHE A 95 0.18 15.25 2.37
N LEU A 96 -1.12 15.01 2.63
CA LEU A 96 -2.20 15.86 2.11
C LEU A 96 -2.03 17.33 2.53
N VAL A 97 -1.70 17.59 3.79
CA VAL A 97 -1.47 18.96 4.27
C VAL A 97 -0.20 19.57 3.67
N ALA A 98 0.84 18.76 3.42
CA ALA A 98 2.09 19.23 2.84
C ALA A 98 1.97 19.58 1.35
N ASP A 99 1.09 18.88 0.62
CA ASP A 99 0.87 19.08 -0.82
C ASP A 99 -0.08 20.26 -1.15
N GLY A 100 -0.74 20.83 -0.13
CA GLY A 100 -1.57 22.05 -0.22
C GLY A 100 -3.03 21.81 -0.56
#